data_AF-A0A485CBE2-F1
#
_entry.id   AF-A0A485CBE2-F1
#
_cell.length_a   1.000
_cell.length_b   1.000
_cell.length_c   1.000
_cell.angle_alpha   90.00
_cell.angle_beta   90.00
_cell.angle_gamma   90.00
#
_symmetry.space_group_name_H-M   'P 1'
#
loop_
_entity.id
_entity.type
_entity.pdbx_description
1 polymer ?
#
loop_
_entity_poly.entity_id
_entity_poly.type
_entity_poly.pdbx_seq_one_letter_code
_entity_poly.pdbx_strand_id
1 'polypeptide(L)'
;MDISRRTSLDSPLPVQVLEASPKGHYTQLVVQPLGWYDEPLTVVLSGDDAPYRGERLFVGLQNARLYNGNQRIEPREDIALAESA
;
A
#
# COMPACT_ATOMS: atom_id res chain seq x y z
N MET A 1 -0.58 -3.17 5.90
CA MET A 1 -0.39 -1.90 5.18
C MET A 1 -1.09 -0.81 5.95
N ASP A 2 -0.49 0.39 5.98
CA ASP A 2 -1.18 1.58 6.46
C ASP A 2 -1.58 2.46 5.27
N ILE A 3 -2.71 3.16 5.37
CA ILE A 3 -3.24 4.03 4.31
C ILE A 3 -3.69 5.33 4.96
N SER A 4 -3.20 6.44 4.43
CA SER A 4 -3.46 7.77 4.99
C SER A 4 -3.88 8.76 3.91
N ARG A 5 -4.71 9.74 4.30
CA ARG A 5 -5.03 10.91 3.47
C ARG A 5 -3.89 11.95 3.45
N ARG A 6 -2.91 11.82 4.35
CA ARG A 6 -1.74 12.69 4.47
C ARG A 6 -0.47 11.88 4.31
N THR A 7 0.51 12.42 3.58
CA THR A 7 1.82 11.80 3.50
C THR A 7 2.52 11.81 4.86
N SER A 8 3.16 10.70 5.19
CA SER A 8 4.06 10.56 6.34
C SER A 8 5.27 9.72 5.94
N LEU A 9 6.27 9.64 6.82
CA LEU A 9 7.39 8.72 6.63
C LEU A 9 6.91 7.26 6.52
N ASP A 10 5.85 6.90 7.25
CA ASP A 10 5.27 5.56 7.24
C ASP A 10 4.37 5.30 6.02
N SER A 11 3.88 6.35 5.35
CA SER A 11 3.02 6.28 4.17
C SER A 11 3.46 7.28 3.09
N PRO A 12 4.56 7.00 2.37
CA PRO A 12 5.11 7.95 1.42
C PRO A 12 4.55 7.79 -0.01
N LEU A 13 3.97 6.63 -0.35
CA LEU A 13 3.69 6.29 -1.74
C LEU A 13 2.32 6.79 -2.20
N PRO A 14 2.26 7.74 -3.15
CA PRO A 14 0.98 8.30 -3.61
C PRO A 14 0.25 7.30 -4.51
N VAL A 15 -1.05 7.17 -4.29
CA VAL A 15 -1.96 6.37 -5.12
C VAL A 15 -3.28 7.12 -5.35
N GLN A 16 -4.02 6.74 -6.39
CA GLN A 16 -5.39 7.20 -6.64
C GLN A 16 -6.37 6.04 -6.55
N VAL A 17 -7.49 6.20 -5.84
CA VAL A 17 -8.52 5.17 -5.74
C VAL A 17 -9.23 4.99 -7.08
N LEU A 18 -9.26 3.77 -7.60
CA LEU A 18 -10.08 3.38 -8.73
C LEU A 18 -11.40 2.79 -8.23
N GLU A 19 -11.35 1.88 -7.26
CA GLU A 19 -12.54 1.19 -6.75
C GLU A 19 -12.45 1.00 -5.25
N ALA A 20 -13.61 1.01 -4.58
CA ALA A 20 -13.73 0.72 -3.15
C ALA A 20 -14.89 -0.26 -2.91
N SER A 21 -14.58 -1.39 -2.27
CA SER A 21 -15.54 -2.43 -1.93
C SER A 21 -15.52 -2.69 -0.42
N PRO A 22 -16.49 -2.15 0.34
CA PRO A 22 -16.65 -2.45 1.76
C PRO A 22 -16.95 -3.93 1.99
N LYS A 23 -16.25 -4.56 2.94
CA LYS A 23 -16.40 -5.98 3.33
C LYS A 23 -16.81 -6.13 4.80
N GLY A 24 -17.48 -5.11 5.35
CA GLY A 24 -17.83 -5.03 6.78
C GLY A 24 -16.72 -4.37 7.58
N HIS A 25 -15.72 -5.14 8.01
CA HIS A 25 -14.66 -4.65 8.92
C HIS A 25 -13.43 -4.04 8.23
N TYR A 26 -13.42 -4.09 6.89
CA TYR A 26 -12.38 -3.51 6.07
C TYR A 26 -12.95 -3.11 4.72
N THR A 27 -12.23 -2.27 4.00
CA THR A 27 -12.54 -1.91 2.62
C THR A 27 -11.42 -2.41 1.72
N GLN A 28 -11.77 -3.19 0.70
CA GLN A 28 -10.83 -3.55 -0.35
C GLN A 28 -10.81 -2.42 -1.39
N LEU A 29 -9.62 -1.92 -1.69
CA LEU A 29 -9.43 -0.86 -2.68
C LEU A 29 -8.65 -1.38 -3.87
N VAL A 30 -9.06 -0.97 -5.06
CA VAL A 30 -8.20 -1.00 -6.26
C VAL A 30 -7.67 0.41 -6.43
N VAL A 31 -6.35 0.57 -6.52
CA VAL A 31 -5.69 1.87 -6.58
C VAL A 31 -4.68 1.92 -7.72
N GLN A 32 -4.53 3.08 -8.36
CA GLN A 32 -3.49 3.36 -9.34
C GLN A 32 -2.29 4.03 -8.65
N PRO A 33 -1.10 3.42 -8.66
CA PRO A 33 0.13 4.07 -8.26
C PRO A 33 0.45 5.31 -9.10
N LEU A 34 0.96 6.36 -8.45
CA LEU A 34 1.29 7.62 -9.11
C LEU A 34 2.81 7.75 -9.24
N GLY A 35 3.36 7.31 -10.37
CA GLY A 35 4.75 7.56 -10.77
C GLY A 35 5.80 6.56 -10.26
N TRP A 36 5.39 5.44 -9.66
CA TRP A 36 6.33 4.43 -9.11
C TRP A 36 6.00 2.98 -9.50
N TYR A 37 4.85 2.74 -10.12
CA TYR A 37 4.45 1.45 -10.68
C TYR A 37 3.33 1.69 -11.71
N ASP A 38 3.20 0.83 -12.70
CA ASP A 38 2.31 1.10 -13.85
C ASP A 38 0.96 0.38 -13.75
N GLU A 39 0.89 -0.73 -13.00
CA GLU A 39 -0.32 -1.53 -12.87
C GLU A 39 -1.12 -1.19 -11.60
N PRO A 40 -2.46 -1.34 -11.61
CA PRO A 40 -3.28 -1.18 -10.42
C PRO A 40 -2.90 -2.17 -9.31
N LEU A 41 -2.96 -1.70 -8.08
CA LEU A 41 -2.72 -2.51 -6.88
C LEU A 41 -4.02 -2.73 -6.13
N THR A 42 -4.16 -3.91 -5.53
CA THR A 42 -5.20 -4.17 -4.55
C THR A 42 -4.63 -3.94 -3.15
N VAL A 43 -5.28 -3.08 -2.37
CA VAL A 43 -4.90 -2.81 -0.98
C VAL A 43 -6.10 -2.99 -0.07
N VAL A 44 -5.83 -3.29 1.20
CA VAL A 44 -6.87 -3.43 2.23
C VAL A 44 -6.74 -2.26 3.20
N LEU A 45 -7.82 -1.49 3.31
CA LEU A 45 -7.98 -0.42 4.29
C LEU A 45 -8.74 -0.97 5.50
N SER A 46 -8.13 -0.88 6.68
CA SER A 46 -8.83 -1.13 7.95
C SER A 46 -9.51 0.15 8.41
N GLY A 47 -10.75 0.05 8.90
CA GLY A 47 -11.54 1.19 9.38
C GLY A 47 -12.83 1.41 8.59
N ASP A 48 -13.71 2.23 9.17
CA ASP A 48 -15.10 2.39 8.70
C ASP A 48 -15.29 3.53 7.68
N ASP A 49 -14.29 4.41 7.51
CA ASP A 49 -14.34 5.52 6.54
C ASP A 49 -13.79 5.07 5.18
N ALA A 50 -14.69 4.53 4.34
CA ALA A 50 -14.32 4.07 3.00
C ALA A 50 -14.06 5.26 2.07
N PRO A 51 -12.90 5.30 1.37
CA PRO A 51 -12.57 6.39 0.47
C PRO A 51 -13.37 6.32 -0.83
N TYR A 52 -13.45 7.46 -1.52
CA TYR A 52 -14.18 7.58 -2.78
C TYR A 52 -13.31 7.32 -4.00
N ARG A 53 -13.92 6.89 -5.12
CA ARG A 53 -13.23 6.80 -6.41
C ARG A 53 -12.65 8.17 -6.79
N GLY A 54 -11.39 8.17 -7.21
CA GLY A 54 -10.62 9.35 -7.58
C GLY A 54 -9.87 10.00 -6.41
N GLU A 55 -10.17 9.62 -5.16
CA GLU A 55 -9.48 10.14 -3.98
C GLU A 55 -7.99 9.80 -4.01
N ARG A 56 -7.15 10.74 -3.57
CA ARG A 56 -5.71 10.54 -3.46
C ARG A 56 -5.37 10.11 -2.06
N LEU A 57 -4.64 9.02 -1.95
CA LEU A 57 -4.19 8.44 -0.69
C LEU A 57 -2.69 8.22 -0.76
N PHE A 58 -2.10 7.99 0.41
CA PHE A 58 -0.73 7.57 0.55
C PHE A 58 -0.70 6.20 1.21
N VAL A 59 0.06 5.28 0.63
CA VAL A 59 0.20 3.91 1.14
C VAL A 59 1.56 3.70 1.79
N GLY A 60 1.53 3.04 2.93
CA GLY A 60 2.71 2.63 3.68
C GLY A 60 3.14 1.21 3.37
N LEU A 61 4.44 1.03 3.10
CA LEU A 61 5.03 -0.28 2.83
C LEU A 61 5.44 -1.05 4.09
N GLN A 62 5.46 -0.40 5.26
CA GLN A 62 5.89 -0.95 6.56
C GLN A 62 5.24 -2.31 6.89
N ASN A 63 4.03 -2.56 6.36
CA ASN A 63 3.29 -3.82 6.50
C ASN A 63 2.69 -4.30 5.16
N ALA A 64 3.27 -3.89 4.03
CA ALA A 64 2.85 -4.32 2.70
C ALA A 64 3.54 -5.62 2.30
N ARG A 65 2.78 -6.54 1.73
CA ARG A 65 3.36 -7.66 0.97
C ARG A 65 3.24 -7.26 -0.50
N LEU A 66 4.33 -6.77 -1.07
CA LEU A 66 4.37 -6.45 -2.48
C LEU A 66 4.55 -7.75 -3.26
N TYR A 67 3.89 -7.90 -4.41
CA TYR A 67 4.02 -9.07 -5.27
C TYR A 67 4.29 -8.63 -6.71
N ASN A 68 5.21 -9.31 -7.39
CA ASN A 68 5.39 -9.26 -8.84
C ASN A 68 4.97 -10.62 -9.40
N GLY A 69 3.79 -10.68 -10.02
CA GLY A 69 3.12 -11.95 -10.31
C GLY A 69 2.89 -12.76 -9.03
N ASN A 70 3.37 -14.02 -9.00
CA ASN A 70 3.30 -14.87 -7.81
C ASN A 70 4.47 -14.67 -6.84
N GLN A 71 5.45 -13.83 -7.18
CA GLN A 71 6.65 -13.63 -6.38
C GLN A 71 6.43 -12.49 -5.39
N ARG A 72 6.51 -12.79 -4.09
CA ARG A 72 6.54 -11.75 -3.07
C ARG A 72 7.85 -10.95 -3.19
N ILE A 73 7.74 -9.65 -3.37
CA ILE A 73 8.85 -8.71 -3.20
C ILE A 73 8.95 -8.43 -1.71
N GLU A 74 10.05 -8.87 -1.11
CA GLU A 74 10.35 -8.56 0.29
C GLU A 74 11.05 -7.20 0.37
N PRO A 75 10.66 -6.32 1.32
CA PRO A 75 11.42 -5.12 1.60
C PRO A 75 12.83 -5.50 2.05
N ARG A 76 13.84 -4.76 1.56
CA ARG A 76 15.25 -4.88 1.98
C ARG A 76 15.40 -4.34 3.41
N GLU A 77 14.90 -5.07 4.40
CA GLU A 77 15.18 -4.80 5.81
C GLU A 77 16.08 -5.88 6.43
N ASP A 78 16.28 -7.01 5.74
CA ASP A 78 17.22 -8.07 6.12
C ASP A 78 18.61 -7.90 5.45
N ILE A 79 19.11 -6.67 5.38
CA ILE A 79 20.57 -6.44 5.30
C ILE A 79 21.00 -5.82 6.63
N ALA A 80 20.73 -6.51 7.74
CA ALA A 80 21.58 -6.39 8.91
C ALA A 80 22.88 -7.14 8.58
N LEU A 81 23.98 -6.39 8.60
CA LEU A 81 25.36 -6.78 8.28
C LEU A 81 25.68 -8.26 8.54
N ALA A 82 26.15 -8.93 7.50
CA ALA A 82 27.05 -10.06 7.67
C ALA A 82 28.35 -9.60 8.35
N GLU A 83 28.84 -10.44 9.26
CA GLU A 83 30.22 -10.60 9.73
C GLU A 83 30.98 -9.37 10.24
N SER A 84 31.27 -9.35 11.55
CA SER A 84 32.65 -9.34 12.09
C SER A 84 32.64 -9.17 13.61
N ALA A 85 33.02 -10.24 14.33
CA ALA A 85 33.95 -10.26 15.47
C ALA A 85 33.92 -11.63 16.17
#